data_AF-A0A8J2QZP3-F1
#
_entry.id   AF-A0A8J2QZP3-F1
#
_cell.length_a   1.000
_cell.length_b   1.000
_cell.length_c   1.000
_cell.angle_alpha   90.00
_cell.angle_beta   90.00
_cell.angle_gamma   90.00
#
_symmetry.space_group_name_H-M   'P 1'
#
loop_
_entity.id
_entity.type
_entity.pdbx_description
1 polymer ?
#
loop_
_entity_poly.entity_id
_entity_poly.type
_entity_poly.pdbx_seq_one_letter_code
_entity_poly.pdbx_strand_id
1 'polypeptide(L)'
;MKHREEILELIKEKYSKALQSRFADKMRTAKGFYRLEMSPPKVDEIKRLQEDLALVKDFIKNKCYNQITVKQAWLLFLVGLEIGLWFFLGETIGKFHIVGYKV
;
A
#
# COMPACT_ATOMS: atom_id res chain seq x y z
N MET A 1 44.54 -8.33 13.37
CA MET A 1 43.86 -9.13 12.34
C MET A 1 42.80 -10.02 12.97
N LYS A 2 43.15 -11.03 13.78
CA LYS A 2 42.21 -11.96 14.47
C LYS A 2 40.97 -11.34 15.14
N HIS A 3 41.13 -10.26 15.92
CA HIS A 3 39.99 -9.64 16.62
C HIS A 3 38.91 -9.04 15.67
N ARG A 4 39.31 -8.58 14.47
CA ARG A 4 38.36 -8.08 13.45
C ARG A 4 37.55 -9.24 12.85
N GLU A 5 38.20 -10.40 12.70
CA GLU A 5 37.58 -11.62 12.16
C GLU A 5 36.57 -12.19 13.16
N GLU A 6 36.92 -12.22 14.45
CA GLU A 6 35.98 -12.64 15.51
C GLU A 6 34.76 -11.72 15.63
N ILE A 7 34.95 -10.40 15.49
CA ILE A 7 33.82 -9.46 15.47
C ILE A 7 32.92 -9.72 14.26
N LEU A 8 33.48 -9.98 13.09
CA LEU A 8 32.72 -10.30 11.88
C LEU A 8 31.92 -11.60 12.03
N GLU A 9 32.49 -12.63 12.65
CA GLU A 9 31.80 -13.88 12.94
C GLU A 9 30.66 -13.69 13.94
N LEU A 10 30.87 -12.93 15.02
CA LEU A 10 29.82 -12.62 16.00
C LEU A 10 28.68 -11.81 15.39
N ILE A 11 28.99 -10.86 14.50
CA ILE A 11 27.99 -10.10 13.75
C ILE A 11 27.19 -11.05 12.85
N LYS A 12 27.86 -11.92 12.10
CA LYS A 12 27.23 -12.88 11.19
C LYS A 12 26.35 -13.88 11.95
N GLU A 13 26.78 -14.33 13.11
CA GLU A 13 26.00 -15.22 13.98
C GLU A 13 24.73 -14.52 14.51
N LYS A 14 24.86 -13.30 15.03
CA LYS A 14 23.71 -12.50 15.48
C LYS A 14 22.76 -12.18 14.33
N TYR A 15 23.28 -11.90 13.14
CA TYR A 15 22.48 -11.67 11.93
C TYR A 15 21.68 -12.92 11.53
N SER A 16 22.32 -14.10 11.58
CA SER A 16 21.68 -15.38 11.28
C SER A 16 20.55 -15.68 12.27
N LYS A 17 20.78 -15.48 13.58
CA LYS A 17 19.75 -15.63 14.62
C LYS A 17 18.61 -14.61 14.49
N ALA A 18 18.91 -13.36 14.13
CA ALA A 18 17.90 -12.33 13.87
C ALA A 18 17.07 -12.65 12.61
N LEU A 19 17.70 -13.20 11.57
CA LEU A 19 17.03 -13.64 10.34
C LEU A 19 16.13 -14.87 10.57
N GLN A 20 16.51 -15.75 11.49
CA GLN A 20 15.71 -16.93 11.92
C GLN A 20 14.49 -16.55 12.79
N SER A 21 14.32 -15.27 13.13
CA SER A 21 13.17 -14.84 13.92
C SER A 21 11.89 -14.80 13.07
N ARG A 22 10.77 -15.25 13.66
CA ARG A 22 9.42 -15.23 13.05
C ARG A 22 9.03 -13.87 12.47
N PHE A 23 9.59 -12.78 13.00
CA PHE A 23 9.36 -11.41 12.53
C PHE A 23 10.05 -11.14 11.19
N ALA A 24 11.26 -11.64 10.98
CA ALA A 24 12.00 -11.46 9.73
C ALA A 24 11.30 -12.17 8.56
N ASP A 25 10.77 -13.39 8.78
CA ASP A 25 9.97 -14.10 7.78
C ASP A 25 8.69 -13.34 7.43
N LYS A 26 7.93 -12.89 8.43
CA LYS A 26 6.70 -12.10 8.21
C LYS A 26 6.98 -10.79 7.49
N MET A 27 8.08 -10.12 7.82
CA MET A 27 8.48 -8.88 7.15
C MET A 27 8.90 -9.14 5.70
N ARG A 28 9.54 -10.27 5.40
CA ARG A 28 9.89 -10.67 4.04
C ARG A 28 8.65 -10.97 3.21
N THR A 29 7.67 -11.68 3.77
CA THR A 29 6.38 -11.92 3.14
C THR A 29 5.63 -10.61 2.89
N ALA A 30 5.54 -9.72 3.90
CA ALA A 30 4.90 -8.42 3.77
C ALA A 30 5.56 -7.54 2.69
N LYS A 31 6.90 -7.56 2.61
CA LYS A 31 7.65 -6.86 1.57
C LYS A 31 7.38 -7.40 0.16
N GLY A 32 7.13 -8.71 0.04
CA GLY A 32 6.74 -9.36 -1.21
C GLY A 32 5.40 -8.83 -1.73
N PHE A 33 4.37 -8.82 -0.88
CA PHE A 33 3.04 -8.31 -1.21
C PHE A 33 3.05 -6.80 -1.49
N TYR A 34 3.74 -6.02 -0.65
CA TYR A 34 3.87 -4.56 -0.83
C TYR A 34 4.45 -4.20 -2.20
N ARG A 35 5.48 -4.93 -2.64
CA ARG A 35 6.11 -4.68 -3.93
C ARG A 35 5.20 -5.02 -5.11
N LEU A 36 4.29 -5.97 -4.96
CA LEU A 36 3.40 -6.39 -6.03
C LEU A 36 2.18 -5.48 -6.14
N GLU A 37 1.59 -5.07 -5.01
CA GLU A 37 0.30 -4.37 -4.98
C GLU A 37 0.44 -2.85 -4.82
N MET A 38 1.53 -2.37 -4.22
CA MET A 38 1.70 -0.96 -3.85
C MET A 38 2.76 -0.24 -4.69
N SER A 39 3.34 -0.93 -5.68
CA SER A 39 4.24 -0.29 -6.65
C SER A 39 3.44 0.66 -7.56
N PRO A 40 3.99 1.84 -7.88
CA PRO A 40 3.33 2.76 -8.80
C PRO A 40 3.08 2.05 -10.15
N PRO A 41 1.86 2.16 -10.71
CA PRO A 41 1.46 1.45 -11.91
C PRO A 41 2.30 1.89 -13.12
N LYS A 42 2.42 1.02 -14.12
CA LYS A 42 3.10 1.38 -15.37
C LYS A 42 2.26 2.38 -16.15
N VAL A 43 2.92 3.21 -16.97
CA VAL A 43 2.26 4.24 -17.81
C VAL A 43 1.15 3.67 -18.70
N ASP A 44 1.29 2.40 -19.12
CA ASP A 44 0.28 1.72 -19.93
C ASP A 44 -1.02 1.45 -19.15
N GLU A 45 -0.90 1.09 -17.87
CA GLU A 45 -2.05 0.87 -16.98
C GLU A 45 -2.78 2.18 -16.66
N ILE A 46 -2.07 3.30 -16.66
CA ILE A 46 -2.66 4.64 -16.49
C ILE A 46 -3.61 4.97 -17.64
N LYS A 47 -3.24 4.64 -18.89
CA LYS A 47 -4.12 4.85 -20.05
C LYS A 47 -5.38 4.02 -19.94
N ARG A 48 -5.25 2.75 -19.57
CA ARG A 48 -6.39 1.86 -19.34
C ARG A 48 -7.31 2.37 -18.22
N LEU A 49 -6.74 2.96 -17.17
CA LEU A 49 -7.51 3.60 -16.10
C LEU A 49 -8.32 4.80 -16.61
N GLN A 50 -7.77 5.61 -17.52
CA GLN A 50 -8.49 6.74 -18.12
C GLN A 50 -9.69 6.29 -18.96
N GLU A 51 -9.55 5.18 -19.68
CA GLU A 51 -10.64 4.56 -20.44
C GLU A 51 -11.74 4.04 -19.50
N ASP A 52 -11.36 3.38 -18.40
CA ASP A 52 -12.29 2.90 -17.39
C ASP A 52 -13.08 4.05 -16.73
N LEU A 53 -12.40 5.16 -16.42
CA LEU A 53 -13.04 6.38 -15.92
C LEU A 53 -14.03 7.00 -16.93
N ALA A 54 -13.75 6.91 -18.23
CA ALA A 54 -14.68 7.36 -19.27
C ALA A 54 -15.93 6.48 -19.30
N LEU A 55 -15.77 5.16 -19.15
CA LEU A 55 -16.89 4.21 -19.07
C LEU A 55 -17.75 4.42 -17.82
N VAL A 56 -17.13 4.70 -16.67
CA VAL A 56 -17.84 5.07 -15.44
C VAL A 56 -18.66 6.36 -15.62
N LYS A 57 -18.11 7.37 -16.30
CA LYS A 57 -18.85 8.60 -16.59
C LYS A 57 -20.08 8.33 -17.45
N ASP A 58 -19.96 7.48 -18.46
CA ASP A 58 -21.08 7.11 -19.31
C ASP A 58 -22.12 6.28 -18.53
N PHE A 59 -21.67 5.37 -17.66
CA PHE A 59 -22.53 4.58 -16.78
C PHE A 59 -23.36 5.45 -15.83
N ILE A 60 -22.77 6.52 -15.27
CA ILE A 60 -23.48 7.50 -14.43
C ILE A 60 -24.49 8.28 -15.28
N LYS A 61 -24.10 8.74 -16.47
CA LYS A 61 -24.96 9.51 -17.38
C LYS A 61 -26.20 8.71 -17.83
N ASN A 62 -26.02 7.42 -18.08
CA ASN A 62 -27.09 6.50 -18.48
C ASN A 62 -27.97 6.01 -17.32
N LYS A 63 -27.75 6.50 -16.08
CA LYS A 63 -28.49 6.12 -14.87
C LYS A 63 -28.51 4.62 -14.56
N CYS A 64 -27.52 3.86 -15.03
CA CYS A 64 -27.41 2.43 -14.77
C CYS A 64 -27.11 2.09 -13.29
N TYR A 65 -26.85 3.09 -12.44
CA TYR A 65 -26.68 2.92 -10.99
C TYR A 65 -27.93 2.35 -10.30
N ASN A 66 -29.12 2.42 -10.90
CA ASN A 66 -30.33 1.79 -10.34
C ASN A 66 -30.35 0.25 -10.47
N GLN A 67 -29.46 -0.32 -11.29
CA GLN A 67 -29.38 -1.77 -11.51
C GLN A 67 -28.30 -2.45 -10.67
N ILE A 68 -27.55 -1.69 -9.86
CA ILE A 68 -26.48 -2.25 -9.03
C ILE A 68 -27.07 -2.92 -7.79
N THR A 69 -26.51 -4.07 -7.42
CA THR A 69 -26.90 -4.75 -6.18
C THR A 69 -26.28 -4.04 -4.97
N VAL A 70 -26.95 -4.09 -3.81
CA VAL A 70 -26.48 -3.45 -2.57
C VAL A 70 -25.07 -3.91 -2.19
N LYS A 71 -24.74 -5.19 -2.43
CA LYS A 71 -23.39 -5.73 -2.18
C LYS A 71 -22.32 -5.07 -3.05
N GLN A 72 -22.63 -4.83 -4.32
CA GLN A 72 -21.71 -4.14 -5.23
C GLN A 72 -21.53 -2.68 -4.83
N ALA A 73 -22.62 -1.97 -4.55
CA ALA A 73 -22.56 -0.59 -4.08
C ALA A 73 -21.70 -0.44 -2.81
N TRP A 74 -21.86 -1.37 -1.86
CA TRP A 74 -21.07 -1.39 -0.63
C TRP A 74 -19.58 -1.62 -0.90
N LEU A 75 -19.24 -2.53 -1.82
CA LEU A 75 -17.85 -2.78 -2.21
C LEU A 75 -17.21 -1.52 -2.82
N LEU A 76 -17.89 -0.87 -3.77
CA LEU A 76 -17.40 0.37 -4.38
C LEU A 76 -17.24 1.48 -3.35
N PHE A 77 -18.16 1.57 -2.38
CA PHE A 77 -18.08 2.53 -1.29
C PHE A 77 -16.87 2.29 -0.38
N LEU A 78 -16.60 1.03 0.02
CA LEU A 78 -15.42 0.70 0.83
C LEU A 78 -14.10 1.03 0.11
N VAL A 79 -14.00 0.72 -1.18
CA VAL A 79 -12.81 1.05 -1.97
C VAL A 79 -12.65 2.56 -2.09
N GLY A 80 -13.75 3.29 -2.37
CA GLY A 80 -13.73 4.77 -2.40
C GLY A 80 -13.31 5.38 -1.06
N LEU A 81 -13.77 4.80 0.05
CA LEU A 81 -13.38 5.20 1.39
C LEU A 81 -11.89 4.95 1.64
N GLU A 82 -11.35 3.78 1.26
CA GLU A 82 -9.94 3.43 1.40
C GLU A 82 -9.02 4.45 0.67
N ILE A 83 -9.39 4.83 -0.55
CA ILE A 83 -8.66 5.85 -1.33
C ILE A 83 -8.69 7.22 -0.61
N GLY A 84 -9.84 7.60 -0.04
CA GLY A 84 -9.97 8.81 0.76
C GLY A 84 -9.09 8.79 2.03
N LEU A 85 -9.02 7.64 2.71
CA LEU A 85 -8.13 7.46 3.86
C LEU A 85 -6.66 7.56 3.45
N TRP A 86 -6.27 7.03 2.29
CA TRP A 86 -4.91 7.19 1.78
C TRP A 86 -4.60 8.66 1.50
N PHE A 87 -5.52 9.42 0.93
CA PHE A 87 -5.35 10.86 0.75
C PHE A 87 -5.10 11.58 2.09
N PHE A 88 -5.89 11.27 3.12
CA PHE A 88 -5.71 11.83 4.47
C PHE A 88 -4.38 11.41 5.12
N LEU A 89 -3.96 10.15 4.92
CA LEU A 89 -2.66 9.66 5.37
C LEU A 89 -1.51 10.40 4.66
N GLY A 90 -1.66 10.68 3.37
CA GLY A 90 -0.72 11.50 2.59
C GLY A 90 -0.62 12.94 3.11
N GLU A 91 -1.74 13.57 3.45
CA GLU A 91 -1.77 14.90 4.08
C GLU A 91 -1.06 14.89 5.45
N THR A 92 -1.29 13.84 6.25
CA THR A 92 -0.67 13.67 7.57
C THR A 92 0.84 13.46 7.47
N ILE A 93 1.31 12.70 6.46
CA ILE A 93 2.73 12.52 6.16
C ILE A 93 3.35 13.83 5.64
N GLY A 94 2.64 14.57 4.78
CA GLY A 94 3.09 15.84 4.22
C GLY A 94 3.24 16.95 5.26
N LYS A 95 2.41 16.96 6.30
CA LYS A 95 2.52 17.86 7.45
C LYS A 95 3.48 17.37 8.54
N PHE A 96 3.93 16.12 8.46
CA PHE A 96 4.79 15.46 9.46
C PHE A 96 4.30 15.63 10.91
N HIS A 97 2.98 15.71 11.11
CA HIS A 97 2.34 15.92 12.40
C HIS A 97 1.09 15.02 12.48
N ILE A 98 1.18 13.98 13.30
CA ILE A 98 0.12 12.95 13.49
C ILE A 98 -1.08 13.50 14.27
N VAL A 99 -0.88 14.59 15.01
CA VAL A 99 -1.89 15.32 15.79
C VAL A 99 -1.70 16.80 15.50
N GLY A 100 -2.79 17.55 15.36
CA GLY A 100 -2.86 18.91 14.80
C GLY A 100 -1.89 19.97 15.36
N TYR A 101 -1.97 21.15 14.76
CA TYR A 101 -1.27 22.38 15.17
C TYR A 101 -1.12 22.43 16.69
N LYS A 102 0.12 22.28 17.17
CA LYS A 102 0.47 22.63 18.53
C LYS A 102 0.40 24.16 18.59
N VAL A 103 -0.72 24.68 19.09
CA VAL A 103 -0.76 26.03 19.66
C VAL A 103 0.08 26.06 20.94
#